data_AF-A0AAT9J0E2-F1
#
_entry.id   AF-A0AAT9J0E2-F1
#
_cell.length_a   1.000
_cell.length_b   1.000
_cell.length_c   1.000
_cell.angle_alpha   90.00
_cell.angle_beta   90.00
_cell.angle_gamma   90.00
#
_symmetry.space_group_name_H-M   'P 1'
#
loop_
_entity.id
_entity.type
_entity.pdbx_description
1 polymer ?
#
loop_
_entity_poly.entity_id
_entity_poly.type
_entity_poly.pdbx_seq_one_letter_code
_entity_poly.pdbx_strand_id
1 'polypeptide(L)' 'MTALDMIREDLRTLLHDKGAQTGEINADTPLLNGPYDIDSLDLATLVVTLEEKTGLTPFANGFVLFHTAGELAALFGG' A
#
# COMPACT_ATOMS: atom_id res chain seq x y z
N MET A 1 -6.41 -1.13 -14.84
CA MET A 1 -5.99 -0.56 -13.56
C MET A 1 -5.05 -1.57 -12.94
N THR A 2 -3.79 -1.21 -12.69
CA THR A 2 -2.82 -2.14 -12.08
C THR A 2 -2.96 -2.10 -10.56
N ALA A 3 -2.47 -3.11 -9.86
CA ALA A 3 -2.47 -3.13 -8.40
C ALA A 3 -1.77 -1.89 -7.80
N LEU A 4 -0.69 -1.43 -8.43
CA LEU A 4 0.05 -0.24 -8.02
C LEU A 4 -0.80 1.03 -8.10
N ASP A 5 -1.66 1.15 -9.12
CA ASP A 5 -2.55 2.30 -9.29
C ASP A 5 -3.60 2.37 -8.17
N MET A 6 -4.19 1.22 -7.80
CA MET A 6 -5.11 1.12 -6.67
C MET A 6 -4.42 1.43 -5.33
N ILE A 7 -3.25 0.84 -5.09
CA ILE A 7 -2.42 1.12 -3.91
C ILE A 7 -2.13 2.62 -3.83
N ARG A 8 -1.72 3.23 -4.94
CA ARG A 8 -1.42 4.67 -5.01
C ARG A 8 -2.63 5.51 -4.64
N GLU A 9 -3.80 5.22 -5.17
CA GLU A 9 -5.02 5.98 -4.86
C GLU A 9 -5.46 5.82 -3.41
N ASP A 10 -5.49 4.60 -2.88
CA ASP A 10 -5.87 4.35 -1.49
C ASP A 10 -4.85 4.94 -0.51
N LEU A 11 -3.54 4.78 -0.80
CA LEU A 11 -2.48 5.36 0.03
C LEU A 11 -2.52 6.89 -0.01
N ARG A 12 -2.76 7.48 -1.19
CA ARG A 12 -2.92 8.93 -1.33
C ARG A 12 -4.10 9.43 -0.52
N THR A 13 -5.21 8.71 -0.51
CA THR A 13 -6.40 9.05 0.26
C THR A 13 -6.11 9.00 1.76
N LEU A 14 -5.48 7.91 2.23
CA LEU A 14 -5.11 7.73 3.62
C LEU A 14 -4.11 8.80 4.11
N LEU A 15 -3.09 9.11 3.31
CA LEU A 15 -2.12 10.18 3.61
C LEU A 15 -2.78 11.56 3.61
N HIS A 16 -3.67 11.82 2.66
CA HIS A 16 -4.40 13.08 2.59
C HIS A 16 -5.31 13.27 3.82
N ASP A 17 -6.01 12.22 4.26
CA ASP A 17 -6.86 12.24 5.45
C ASP A 17 -6.05 12.56 6.72
N LYS A 18 -4.83 12.02 6.82
CA LYS A 18 -3.86 12.35 7.87
C LYS A 18 -3.25 13.75 7.76
N GLY A 19 -3.45 14.47 6.66
CA GLY A 19 -2.77 15.73 6.37
C GLY A 19 -1.28 15.58 6.02
N ALA A 20 -0.84 14.35 5.70
CA ALA A 20 0.51 14.06 5.25
C ALA A 20 0.69 14.47 3.78
N GLN A 21 1.91 14.86 3.42
CA GLN A 21 2.20 15.25 2.04
C GLN A 21 2.09 14.05 1.09
N THR A 22 1.16 14.15 0.15
CA THR A 22 1.00 13.18 -0.93
C THR A 22 1.99 13.50 -2.05
N GLY A 23 3.23 13.03 -1.88
CA GLY A 23 4.24 13.02 -2.94
C GLY A 23 3.92 12.02 -4.06
N GLU A 24 4.82 11.92 -5.03
CA GLU A 24 4.71 10.95 -6.13
C GLU A 24 4.99 9.53 -5.60
N ILE A 25 3.94 8.71 -5.45
CA ILE A 25 4.06 7.32 -5.01
C ILE A 25 4.42 6.45 -6.22
N ASN A 26 5.67 6.01 -6.29
CA ASN A 26 6.20 5.15 -7.35
C ASN A 26 6.47 3.74 -6.80
N ALA A 27 6.79 2.79 -7.67
CA ALA A 27 7.06 1.40 -7.27
C ALA A 27 8.21 1.31 -6.24
N ASP A 28 9.24 2.14 -6.38
CA ASP A 28 10.38 2.21 -5.45
C ASP A 28 10.11 3.02 -4.18
N THR A 29 8.90 3.58 -4.02
CA THR A 29 8.56 4.39 -2.85
C THR A 29 8.47 3.51 -1.61
N PRO A 30 9.26 3.81 -0.55
CA PRO A 30 9.19 3.07 0.70
C PRO A 30 7.89 3.38 1.44
N LEU A 31 7.16 2.33 1.83
CA LEU A 31 5.91 2.41 2.57
C LEU A 31 6.14 2.51 4.08
N LEU A 32 7.11 1.77 4.63
CA LEU A 32 7.47 1.79 6.06
C LEU A 32 8.82 2.48 6.24
N ASN A 33 8.95 3.26 7.32
CA ASN A 33 10.17 4.04 7.63
C ASN A 33 10.62 4.96 6.48
N GLY A 34 9.67 5.36 5.62
CA GLY A 34 9.91 6.23 4.46
C GLY A 34 9.70 7.72 4.79
N PRO A 35 9.64 8.57 3.77
CA PRO A 35 9.29 9.98 3.93
C PRO A 35 7.80 10.20 4.27
N TYR A 36 6.99 9.14 4.24
CA TYR A 36 5.57 9.15 4.52
C TYR A 36 5.29 8.69 5.95
N ASP A 37 4.35 9.35 6.61
CA ASP A 37 3.90 9.06 7.99
C ASP A 37 2.92 7.86 7.99
N ILE A 38 3.45 6.71 7.59
CA ILE A 38 2.71 5.43 7.50
C ILE A 38 3.22 4.51 8.59
N ASP A 39 2.31 4.12 9.47
CA ASP A 39 2.56 3.11 10.47
C ASP A 39 2.06 1.74 10.03
N SER A 40 2.42 0.69 10.77
CA SER A 40 1.94 -0.68 10.51
C SER A 40 0.41 -0.78 10.52
N LEU A 41 -0.29 0.10 11.24
CA LEU A 41 -1.76 0.14 11.29
C LEU A 41 -2.37 0.68 9.99
N ASP A 42 -1.83 1.78 9.46
CA ASP A 42 -2.27 2.34 8.18
C ASP A 42 -2.08 1.33 7.06
N LEU A 43 -0.96 0.64 7.12
CA LEU A 43 -0.59 -0.34 6.14
C LEU A 43 -1.51 -1.57 6.23
N ALA A 44 -1.83 -2.04 7.43
CA ALA A 44 -2.83 -3.09 7.62
C ALA A 44 -4.21 -2.66 7.09
N THR A 45 -4.61 -1.41 7.30
CA THR A 45 -5.88 -0.86 6.79
C THR A 45 -5.90 -0.80 5.26
N LEU A 46 -4.79 -0.37 4.65
CA LEU A 46 -4.61 -0.33 3.20
C LEU A 46 -4.72 -1.74 2.61
N VAL A 47 -4.01 -2.70 3.20
CA VAL A 47 -4.04 -4.11 2.79
C VAL A 47 -5.47 -4.63 2.84
N VAL A 48 -6.16 -4.52 3.97
CA VAL A 48 -7.55 -5.00 4.10
C VAL A 48 -8.46 -4.37 3.04
N THR A 49 -8.34 -3.06 2.80
CA THR A 49 -9.13 -2.37 1.78
C THR A 49 -8.86 -2.93 0.38
N LEU A 50 -7.60 -3.22 0.06
CA LEU A 50 -7.21 -3.84 -1.21
C LEU A 50 -7.69 -5.28 -1.31
N GLU A 51 -7.61 -6.06 -0.24
CA GLU A 51 -8.13 -7.43 -0.17
C GLU A 51 -9.64 -7.45 -0.39
N GLU A 52 -10.40 -6.53 0.19
CA GLU A 52 -11.84 -6.39 -0.03
C GLU A 52 -12.19 -5.97 -1.46
N LYS A 53 -11.40 -5.06 -2.06
CA LYS A 53 -11.63 -4.58 -3.43
C LYS A 53 -11.25 -5.61 -4.50
N THR A 54 -10.14 -6.32 -4.30
CA THR A 54 -9.58 -7.26 -5.29
C THR A 54 -10.03 -8.70 -5.05
N GLY A 55 -10.46 -9.03 -3.84
CA GLY A 55 -10.71 -10.41 -3.40
C GLY A 55 -9.45 -11.26 -3.21
N LEU A 56 -8.25 -10.67 -3.36
CA LEU A 56 -6.97 -11.35 -3.19
C LEU A 56 -6.48 -11.17 -1.77
N THR A 57 -6.01 -12.24 -1.15
CA THR A 57 -5.45 -12.21 0.20
C THR A 57 -3.99 -12.68 0.22
N PRO A 58 -3.05 -11.88 -0.32
CA PRO A 58 -1.66 -12.30 -0.47
C PRO A 58 -0.97 -12.62 0.87
N PHE A 59 -1.50 -12.12 1.98
CA PHE A 59 -0.99 -12.36 3.33
C PHE A 59 -1.66 -13.53 4.05
N ALA A 60 -2.69 -14.16 3.47
CA ALA A 60 -3.40 -15.27 4.10
C ALA A 60 -2.53 -16.51 4.33
N ASN A 61 -1.50 -16.71 3.50
CA ASN A 61 -0.56 -17.83 3.61
C ASN A 61 0.69 -17.51 4.43
N GLY A 62 0.80 -16.31 5.02
CA GLY A 62 1.92 -15.90 5.84
C GLY A 62 2.31 -14.44 5.65
N PHE A 63 3.16 -13.95 6.54
CA PHE A 63 3.69 -12.60 6.45
C PHE A 63 4.69 -12.49 5.31
N VAL A 64 4.39 -11.65 4.31
CA VAL A 64 5.34 -11.29 3.26
C VAL A 64 6.04 -10.00 3.66
N LEU A 65 7.36 -10.01 3.61
CA LEU A 65 8.16 -8.80 3.78
C LEU A 65 8.11 -8.00 2.48
N PHE A 66 7.64 -6.76 2.59
CA PHE A 66 7.70 -5.76 1.53
C PHE A 66 8.09 -4.43 2.18
N HIS A 67 8.88 -3.65 1.47
CA HIS A 67 9.32 -2.34 1.94
C HIS A 67 8.77 -1.23 1.06
N THR A 68 8.43 -1.54 -0.19
CA THR A 68 8.03 -0.57 -1.21
C THR A 68 6.62 -0.79 -1.75
N ALA A 69 6.04 0.25 -2.35
CA ALA A 69 4.70 0.17 -2.96
C ALA A 69 4.65 -0.79 -4.16
N GLY A 70 5.76 -0.93 -4.89
CA GLY A 70 5.89 -1.88 -6.00
C GLY A 70 5.91 -3.33 -5.54
N GLU A 71 6.62 -3.62 -4.44
CA GLU A 71 6.59 -4.96 -3.83
C GLU A 71 5.18 -5.33 -3.37
N LEU A 72 4.47 -4.38 -2.74
CA LEU A 72 3.06 -4.59 -2.39
C LEU A 72 2.18 -4.83 -3.63
N ALA A 73 2.35 -4.03 -4.68
CA ALA A 73 1.60 -4.19 -5.93
C ALA A 73 1.84 -5.54 -6.61
N ALA A 74 3.08 -6.04 -6.58
CA ALA A 74 3.41 -7.36 -7.11
C ALA A 74 2.64 -8.48 -6.40
N LEU A 75 2.35 -8.34 -5.10
CA LEU A 75 1.55 -9.30 -4.35
C LEU A 75 0.07 -9.35 -4.77
N PHE A 76 -0.47 -8.22 -5.21
CA PHE A 76 -1.84 -8.09 -5.67
C PHE A 76 -2.00 -8.29 -7.20
N GLY A 77 -0.96 -8.77 -7.89
CA GLY A 77 -1.06 -9.24 -9.27
C GLY A 77 -0.37 -8.40 -10.35
N GLY A 78 0.66 -7.62 -9.99
CA GLY A 78 1.71 -7.11 -10.90
C GLY A 78 1.27 -6.51 -12.23
#